data_AF-A0A958MAM5-F1
#
_entry.id   AF-A0A958MAM5-F1
#
_cell.length_a   1.000
_cell.length_b   1.000
_cell.length_c   1.000
_cell.angle_alpha   90.00
_cell.angle_beta   90.00
_cell.angle_gamma   90.00
#
_symmetry.space_group_name_H-M   'P 1'
#
loop_
_entity.id
_entity.type
_entity.pdbx_description
1 polymer ?
#
loop_
_entity_poly.entity_id
_entity_poly.type
_entity_poly.pdbx_seq_one_letter_code
_entity_poly.pdbx_strand_id
1 'polypeptide(L)'
;HFARVQYLIAKLRYWQENSPEPAGQFRHEVGAYFRTLEEQRTEDRALSRPPRPLWLHFAGLVLLFPVFLHGLAHNFLPAFIPVWITRRLKLDIEYNSTVKILAGLITFPLFYFLQYRLIYWLYDGQTALIYLLTLLPAGFFAWAFFRHQQRVLRYFRFRRSPEKEKLRARRQAIWEKTANLLAKKIS
;
A
#
# COMPACT_ATOMS: atom_id res chain seq x y z
N HIS A 1 -12.00 4.39 0.13
CA HIS A 1 -11.51 4.12 1.50
C HIS A 1 -11.64 5.38 2.34
N PHE A 2 -10.94 6.47 1.97
CA PHE A 2 -11.03 7.76 2.66
C PHE A 2 -12.47 8.30 2.78
N ALA A 3 -13.25 8.35 1.69
CA ALA A 3 -14.63 8.86 1.72
C ALA A 3 -15.58 8.13 2.69
N ARG A 4 -15.46 6.80 2.86
CA ARG A 4 -16.33 6.02 3.76
C ARG A 4 -15.91 6.15 5.23
N VAL A 5 -14.61 6.26 5.48
CA VAL A 5 -14.07 6.53 6.83
C VAL A 5 -14.39 7.96 7.24
N GLN A 6 -14.24 8.93 6.34
CA GLN A 6 -14.66 10.32 6.54
C GLN A 6 -16.17 10.40 6.80
N TYR A 7 -16.99 9.60 6.10
CA TYR A 7 -18.42 9.50 6.36
C TYR A 7 -18.74 8.98 7.77
N LEU A 8 -18.08 7.90 8.21
CA LEU A 8 -18.23 7.37 9.57
C LEU A 8 -17.79 8.39 10.62
N ILE A 9 -16.65 9.07 10.41
CA ILE A 9 -16.11 10.09 11.33
C ILE A 9 -17.02 11.32 11.41
N ALA A 10 -17.52 11.82 10.27
CA ALA A 10 -18.42 12.97 10.22
C ALA A 10 -19.73 12.67 10.96
N LYS A 11 -20.26 11.45 10.81
CA LYS A 11 -21.45 10.98 11.55
C LYS A 11 -21.19 10.79 13.04
N LEU A 12 -20.01 10.30 13.40
CA LEU A 12 -19.62 10.12 14.81
C LEU A 12 -19.55 11.46 15.55
N ARG A 13 -19.02 12.51 14.91
CA ARG A 13 -19.03 13.88 15.46
C ARG A 13 -20.44 14.41 15.67
N TYR A 14 -21.29 14.26 14.66
CA TYR A 14 -22.69 14.68 14.74
C TYR A 14 -23.46 14.01 15.89
N TRP A 15 -23.14 12.76 16.21
CA TRP A 15 -23.76 12.05 17.34
C TRP A 15 -23.17 12.42 18.71
N GLN A 16 -21.88 12.76 18.80
CA GLN A 16 -21.31 13.30 20.04
C GLN A 16 -21.99 14.60 20.47
N GLU A 17 -22.45 15.41 19.50
CA GLU A 17 -23.13 16.68 19.78
C GLU A 17 -24.61 16.50 20.16
N ASN A 18 -25.30 15.47 19.64
CA ASN A 18 -26.76 15.34 19.78
C ASN A 18 -27.25 14.15 20.64
N SER A 19 -26.42 13.15 20.95
CA SER A 19 -26.81 11.97 21.76
C SER A 19 -25.58 11.24 22.34
N PRO A 20 -25.13 11.58 23.57
CA PRO A 20 -23.83 11.15 24.10
C PRO A 20 -23.71 9.66 24.47
N GLU A 21 -24.79 8.98 24.89
CA GLU A 21 -24.71 7.57 25.34
C GLU A 21 -24.45 6.55 24.22
N PRO A 22 -25.22 6.51 23.11
CA PRO A 22 -25.00 5.53 22.04
C PRO A 22 -23.69 5.75 21.27
N ALA A 23 -23.15 6.98 21.31
CA ALA A 23 -21.96 7.38 20.56
C ALA A 23 -20.68 6.73 21.12
N GLY A 24 -20.58 6.54 22.44
CA GLY A 24 -19.42 5.92 23.10
C GLY A 24 -19.25 4.45 22.71
N GLN A 25 -20.33 3.67 22.77
CA GLN A 25 -20.31 2.24 22.41
C GLN A 25 -20.02 2.05 20.91
N PHE A 26 -20.62 2.87 20.05
CA PHE A 26 -20.37 2.82 18.61
C PHE A 26 -18.92 3.14 18.26
N ARG A 27 -18.32 4.14 18.94
CA ARG A 27 -16.89 4.46 18.77
C ARG A 27 -16.00 3.27 19.12
N HIS A 28 -16.32 2.56 20.20
CA HIS A 28 -15.57 1.39 20.63
C HIS A 28 -15.69 0.23 19.63
N GLU A 29 -16.91 -0.05 19.13
CA GLU A 29 -17.16 -1.07 18.10
C GLU A 29 -16.41 -0.80 16.79
N VAL A 30 -16.47 0.45 16.30
CA VAL A 30 -15.76 0.87 15.08
C VAL A 30 -14.25 0.83 15.29
N GLY A 31 -13.76 1.29 16.44
CA GLY A 31 -12.34 1.23 16.80
C GLY A 31 -11.82 -0.21 16.86
N ALA A 32 -12.57 -1.11 17.50
CA ALA A 32 -12.24 -2.53 17.58
C ALA A 32 -12.19 -3.19 16.19
N TYR A 33 -13.13 -2.85 15.30
CA TYR A 33 -13.11 -3.32 13.91
C TYR A 33 -11.82 -2.93 13.18
N PHE A 34 -11.43 -1.65 13.23
CA PHE A 34 -10.21 -1.20 12.56
C PHE A 34 -8.94 -1.78 13.18
N ARG A 35 -8.89 -1.99 14.50
CA ARG A 35 -7.78 -2.71 15.16
C ARG A 35 -7.66 -4.14 14.67
N THR A 36 -8.76 -4.89 14.57
CA THR A 36 -8.70 -6.27 14.05
C THR A 36 -8.26 -6.30 12.58
N LEU A 37 -8.66 -5.32 11.76
CA LEU A 37 -8.15 -5.21 10.38
C LEU A 37 -6.64 -4.97 10.35
N GLU A 38 -6.13 -4.12 11.24
CA GLU A 38 -4.71 -3.79 11.36
C GLU A 38 -3.87 -4.98 11.84
N GLU A 39 -4.33 -5.69 12.87
CA GLU A 39 -3.73 -6.93 13.38
C GLU A 39 -3.62 -8.00 12.30
N GLN A 40 -4.67 -8.17 11.51
CA GLN A 40 -4.68 -9.13 10.39
C GLN A 40 -3.92 -8.63 9.14
N ARG A 41 -3.41 -7.39 9.17
CA ARG A 41 -2.75 -6.69 8.06
C ARG A 41 -3.59 -6.72 6.78
N THR A 42 -4.91 -6.50 6.93
CA THR A 42 -5.86 -6.50 5.82
C THR A 42 -6.54 -5.13 5.70
N GLU A 43 -7.13 -4.87 4.53
CA GLU A 43 -7.84 -3.61 4.26
C GLU A 43 -9.34 -3.88 4.12
N ASP A 44 -10.21 -2.94 4.49
CA ASP A 44 -11.68 -3.04 4.29
C ASP A 44 -12.07 -3.34 2.83
N ARG A 45 -11.21 -2.93 1.87
CA ARG A 45 -11.40 -3.21 0.45
C ARG A 45 -11.28 -4.70 0.12
N ALA A 46 -10.50 -5.46 0.88
CA ALA A 46 -10.40 -6.91 0.75
C ALA A 46 -11.72 -7.61 1.07
N LEU A 47 -12.54 -6.99 1.92
CA LEU A 47 -13.88 -7.47 2.28
C LEU A 47 -14.94 -7.03 1.27
N SER A 48 -14.77 -5.86 0.66
CA SER A 48 -15.81 -5.19 -0.15
C SER A 48 -15.81 -5.54 -1.64
N ARG A 49 -14.70 -6.02 -2.23
CA ARG A 49 -14.60 -6.26 -3.67
C ARG A 49 -14.48 -7.74 -4.01
N PRO A 50 -15.20 -8.23 -5.03
CA PRO A 50 -15.00 -9.58 -5.52
C PRO A 50 -13.56 -9.74 -6.04
N PRO A 51 -12.91 -10.90 -5.80
CA PRO A 51 -11.56 -11.14 -6.27
C PRO A 51 -11.53 -11.07 -7.80
N ARG A 52 -10.47 -10.45 -8.36
CA ARG A 52 -10.10 -10.73 -9.74
C ARG A 52 -9.77 -12.21 -9.88
N PRO A 53 -10.11 -12.87 -11.00
CA PRO A 53 -9.85 -14.29 -11.15
C PRO A 53 -8.34 -14.56 -11.10
N LEU A 54 -7.94 -15.66 -10.44
CA LEU A 54 -6.53 -15.97 -10.20
C LEU A 54 -5.72 -16.05 -11.49
N TRP A 55 -6.30 -16.62 -12.55
CA TRP A 55 -5.63 -16.76 -13.85
C TRP A 55 -5.22 -15.40 -14.44
N LEU A 56 -6.04 -14.37 -14.28
CA LEU A 56 -5.73 -13.02 -14.78
C LEU A 56 -4.59 -12.38 -13.97
N HIS A 57 -4.49 -12.70 -12.68
CA HIS A 57 -3.35 -12.31 -11.86
C HIS A 57 -2.07 -13.06 -12.26
N PHE A 58 -2.14 -14.38 -12.48
CA PHE A 58 -1.00 -15.18 -12.92
C PHE A 58 -0.52 -14.79 -14.32
N ALA A 59 -1.43 -14.55 -15.27
CA ALA A 59 -1.09 -14.07 -16.62
C ALA A 59 -0.37 -12.72 -16.56
N GLY A 60 -0.89 -11.79 -15.77
CA GLY A 60 -0.21 -10.52 -15.50
C GLY A 60 1.17 -10.75 -14.90
N LEU A 61 1.30 -11.62 -13.90
CA LEU A 61 2.57 -11.91 -13.26
C LEU A 61 3.61 -12.42 -14.26
N VAL A 62 3.28 -13.40 -15.11
CA VAL A 62 4.19 -13.97 -16.11
C VAL A 62 4.62 -12.92 -17.14
N LEU A 63 3.68 -12.12 -17.66
CA LEU A 63 3.97 -11.06 -18.65
C LEU A 63 4.83 -9.94 -18.06
N LEU A 64 4.60 -9.60 -16.79
CA LEU A 64 5.22 -8.46 -16.12
C LEU A 64 6.51 -8.82 -15.37
N PHE A 65 6.74 -10.11 -15.16
CA PHE A 65 7.93 -10.64 -14.49
C PHE A 65 9.25 -10.22 -15.13
N PRO A 66 9.46 -10.30 -16.46
CA PRO A 66 10.74 -9.89 -17.06
C PRO A 66 11.02 -8.40 -16.86
N VAL A 67 10.00 -7.54 -17.00
CA VAL A 67 10.11 -6.10 -16.76
C VAL A 67 10.40 -5.81 -15.28
N PHE A 68 9.75 -6.55 -14.38
CA PHE A 68 10.02 -6.46 -12.94
C PHE A 68 11.45 -6.88 -12.61
N LEU A 69 11.95 -7.97 -13.18
CA LEU A 69 13.31 -8.47 -12.92
C LEU A 69 14.36 -7.49 -13.45
N HIS A 70 14.14 -6.94 -14.64
CA HIS A 70 14.99 -5.89 -15.21
C HIS A 70 15.00 -4.64 -14.33
N GLY A 71 13.82 -4.16 -13.92
CA GLY A 71 13.71 -3.01 -13.03
C GLY A 71 14.36 -3.27 -11.68
N LEU A 72 14.18 -4.47 -11.11
CA LEU A 72 14.80 -4.88 -9.86
C LEU A 72 16.32 -4.91 -9.99
N ALA A 73 16.89 -5.62 -10.97
CA ALA A 73 18.34 -5.74 -11.12
C ALA A 73 19.04 -4.38 -11.21
N HIS A 74 18.48 -3.45 -11.97
CA HIS A 74 19.09 -2.15 -12.21
C HIS A 74 18.80 -1.10 -11.12
N ASN A 75 17.69 -1.23 -10.40
CA ASN A 75 17.30 -0.31 -9.32
C ASN A 75 17.57 -0.88 -7.91
N PHE A 76 17.98 -2.14 -7.79
CA PHE A 76 18.18 -2.79 -6.50
C PHE A 76 19.26 -2.09 -5.69
N LEU A 77 20.42 -1.81 -6.32
CA LEU A 77 21.53 -1.12 -5.67
C LEU A 77 21.13 0.27 -5.13
N PRO A 78 20.57 1.19 -5.96
CA PRO A 78 20.20 2.51 -5.47
C PRO A 78 19.04 2.50 -4.47
N ALA A 79 18.13 1.50 -4.54
CA ALA A 79 17.07 1.35 -3.56
C ALA A 79 17.53 0.71 -2.24
N PHE A 80 18.53 -0.17 -2.28
CA PHE A 80 19.02 -0.91 -1.11
C PHE A 80 19.88 -0.05 -0.20
N ILE A 81 20.73 0.81 -0.77
CA ILE A 81 21.70 1.63 -0.01
C ILE A 81 21.02 2.55 1.03
N PRO A 82 19.96 3.32 0.72
CA PRO A 82 19.24 4.13 1.72
C PRO A 82 18.68 3.30 2.88
N VAL A 83 18.16 2.10 2.58
CA VAL A 83 17.64 1.17 3.59
C VAL A 83 18.75 0.60 4.44
N TRP A 84 19.89 0.28 3.85
CA TRP A 84 21.06 -0.22 4.56
C TRP A 84 21.66 0.83 5.48
N ILE A 85 21.84 2.07 5.00
CA ILE A 85 22.33 3.21 5.79
C ILE A 85 21.45 3.43 7.02
N THR A 86 20.13 3.53 6.82
CA THR A 86 19.21 3.77 7.94
C THR A 86 19.19 2.64 8.98
N ARG A 87 19.34 1.38 8.54
CA ARG A 87 19.46 0.24 9.46
C ARG A 87 20.79 0.24 10.22
N ARG A 88 21.89 0.62 9.56
CA ARG A 88 23.22 0.69 10.19
C ARG A 88 23.31 1.82 11.21
N LEU A 89 22.71 2.97 10.92
CA LEU A 89 22.72 4.14 11.80
C LEU A 89 21.73 4.03 12.97
N LYS A 90 20.91 2.96 13.04
CA LYS A 90 19.88 2.75 14.09
C LYS A 90 19.05 4.00 14.39
N LEU A 91 18.70 4.74 13.34
CA LEU A 91 18.02 6.02 13.49
C LEU A 91 16.62 5.85 14.09
N ASP A 92 16.22 6.80 14.91
CA ASP A 92 14.87 6.87 15.43
C ASP A 92 13.84 6.95 14.30
N ILE A 93 12.62 6.50 14.58
CA ILE A 93 11.52 6.39 13.62
C ILE A 93 11.26 7.74 12.92
N GLU A 94 11.47 8.84 13.64
CA GLU A 94 11.22 10.21 13.18
C GLU A 94 12.22 10.65 12.08
N TYR A 95 13.51 10.31 12.24
CA TYR A 95 14.56 10.67 11.27
C TYR A 95 14.69 9.67 10.11
N ASN A 96 14.13 8.47 10.27
CA ASN A 96 14.24 7.37 9.32
C ASN A 96 13.76 7.73 7.90
N SER A 97 12.67 8.50 7.79
CA SER A 97 12.09 8.89 6.51
C SER A 97 12.96 9.94 5.80
N THR A 98 13.39 10.97 6.53
CA THR A 98 14.24 12.05 6.01
C THR A 98 15.57 11.51 5.51
N VAL A 99 16.23 10.65 6.28
CA VAL A 99 17.51 10.07 5.86
C VAL A 99 17.35 9.16 4.65
N LYS A 100 16.25 8.39 4.54
CA LYS A 100 15.99 7.60 3.32
C LYS A 100 15.81 8.48 2.09
N ILE A 101 15.13 9.60 2.22
CA ILE A 101 14.92 10.54 1.11
C ILE A 101 16.26 11.16 0.70
N LEU A 102 17.04 11.68 1.65
CA LEU A 102 18.34 12.28 1.37
C LEU A 102 19.33 11.27 0.79
N ALA A 103 19.43 10.08 1.39
CA ALA A 103 20.28 9.02 0.87
C ALA A 103 19.82 8.58 -0.52
N GLY A 104 18.51 8.49 -0.77
CA GLY A 104 17.96 8.22 -2.10
C GLY A 104 18.33 9.31 -3.12
N LEU A 105 18.21 10.58 -2.74
CA LEU A 105 18.53 11.72 -3.60
C LEU A 105 19.99 11.74 -4.04
N ILE A 106 20.92 11.22 -3.23
CA ILE A 106 22.33 11.10 -3.59
C ILE A 106 22.59 9.80 -4.36
N THR A 107 22.05 8.68 -3.88
CA THR A 107 22.37 7.35 -4.41
C THR A 107 21.80 7.16 -5.81
N PHE A 108 20.55 7.57 -6.08
CA PHE A 108 19.92 7.34 -7.39
C PHE A 108 20.66 8.06 -8.53
N PRO A 109 20.95 9.38 -8.46
CA PRO A 109 21.71 10.06 -9.51
C PRO A 109 23.11 9.50 -9.70
N LEU A 110 23.81 9.17 -8.60
CA LEU A 110 25.16 8.62 -8.67
C LEU A 110 25.19 7.27 -9.42
N PHE A 111 24.27 6.37 -9.08
CA PHE A 111 24.17 5.07 -9.75
C PHE A 111 23.74 5.20 -11.20
N TYR A 112 22.80 6.09 -11.51
CA TYR A 112 22.35 6.30 -12.88
C TYR A 112 23.45 6.92 -13.75
N PHE A 113 24.23 7.84 -13.19
CA PHE A 113 25.40 8.38 -13.87
C PHE A 113 26.45 7.30 -14.16
N LEU A 114 26.74 6.43 -13.18
CA LEU A 114 27.68 5.33 -13.36
C LEU A 114 27.20 4.33 -14.41
N GLN A 115 25.92 3.96 -14.38
CA GLN A 115 25.33 3.06 -15.37
C GLN A 115 25.33 3.69 -16.77
N TYR A 116 24.97 4.97 -16.88
CA TYR A 116 25.07 5.73 -18.14
C TYR A 116 26.50 5.70 -18.68
N ARG A 117 27.50 5.99 -17.84
CA ARG A 117 28.91 6.01 -18.25
C ARG A 117 29.40 4.64 -18.71
N LEU A 118 28.96 3.57 -18.04
CA LEU A 118 29.28 2.19 -18.40
C LEU A 118 28.70 1.83 -19.78
N ILE A 119 27.42 2.12 -20.02
CA ILE A 119 26.78 1.84 -21.31
C ILE A 119 27.38 2.71 -22.43
N TYR A 120 27.67 3.98 -22.14
CA TYR A 120 28.36 4.87 -23.07
C TYR A 120 29.73 4.31 -23.49
N TRP A 121 30.45 3.65 -22.57
CA TRP A 121 31.74 3.06 -22.87
C TRP A 121 31.65 1.75 -23.67
N LEU A 122 30.61 0.95 -23.45
CA LEU A 122 30.40 -0.33 -24.14
C LEU A 122 29.78 -0.18 -25.54
N TYR A 123 28.97 0.86 -25.74
CA TYR A 123 28.21 1.09 -26.97
C TYR A 123 28.47 2.52 -27.46
N ASP A 124 27.44 3.36 -27.46
CA ASP A 124 27.46 4.74 -27.93
C ASP A 124 26.55 5.62 -27.05
N GLY A 125 26.66 6.94 -27.24
CA GLY A 125 25.90 7.91 -26.45
C GLY A 125 24.39 7.86 -26.66
N GLN A 126 23.91 7.49 -27.85
CA GLN A 126 22.47 7.40 -28.11
C GLN A 126 21.88 6.19 -27.38
N THR A 127 22.54 5.04 -27.46
CA THR A 127 22.15 3.83 -26.73
C THR A 127 22.17 4.07 -25.21
N ALA A 128 23.17 4.78 -24.69
CA ALA A 128 23.25 5.13 -23.27
C ALA A 128 22.10 6.05 -22.81
N LEU A 129 21.70 7.02 -23.64
CA LEU A 129 20.55 7.90 -23.36
C LEU A 129 19.22 7.13 -23.39
N ILE A 130 19.01 6.29 -24.41
CA ILE A 130 17.80 5.45 -24.52
C ILE A 130 17.70 4.53 -23.29
N TYR A 131 18.80 3.88 -22.92
CA TYR A 131 18.88 3.05 -21.73
C TYR A 131 18.53 3.83 -20.45
N LEU A 132 19.09 5.02 -20.26
CA LEU A 132 18.78 5.87 -19.10
C LEU A 132 17.29 6.26 -19.05
N LEU A 133 16.70 6.59 -20.20
CA LEU A 133 15.27 6.91 -20.32
C LEU A 133 14.37 5.71 -20.00
N THR A 134 14.79 4.47 -20.32
CA THR A 134 14.03 3.26 -19.95
C THR A 134 14.13 2.93 -18.46
N LEU A 135 15.17 3.38 -17.77
CA LEU A 135 15.45 3.05 -16.38
C LEU A 135 14.50 3.75 -15.39
N LEU A 136 14.20 5.02 -15.65
CA LEU A 136 13.25 5.84 -14.88
C LEU A 136 11.86 5.17 -14.75
N PRO A 137 11.18 4.80 -15.84
CA PRO A 137 9.89 4.11 -15.76
C PRO A 137 10.03 2.69 -15.23
N ALA A 138 11.13 1.97 -15.54
CA ALA A 138 11.35 0.61 -15.04
C ALA A 138 11.45 0.56 -13.51
N GLY A 139 12.12 1.54 -12.88
CA GLY A 139 12.21 1.64 -11.42
C GLY A 139 10.86 1.90 -10.76
N PHE A 140 10.09 2.86 -11.30
CA PHE A 140 8.73 3.14 -10.83
C PHE A 140 7.82 1.90 -10.98
N PHE A 141 7.95 1.21 -12.11
CA PHE A 141 7.18 0.01 -12.40
C PHE A 141 7.49 -1.13 -11.44
N ALA A 142 8.78 -1.40 -11.20
CA ALA A 142 9.20 -2.44 -10.28
C ALA A 142 8.65 -2.21 -8.87
N TRP A 143 8.67 -0.95 -8.40
CA TRP A 143 8.09 -0.59 -7.11
C TRP A 143 6.56 -0.73 -7.07
N ALA A 144 5.87 -0.28 -8.11
CA ALA A 144 4.41 -0.39 -8.22
C ALA A 144 3.97 -1.86 -8.25
N PHE A 145 4.68 -2.69 -9.02
CA PHE A 145 4.45 -4.13 -9.12
C PHE A 145 4.69 -4.83 -7.78
N PHE A 146 5.80 -4.53 -7.10
CA PHE A 146 6.10 -5.06 -5.77
C PHE A 146 5.00 -4.72 -4.75
N ARG A 147 4.56 -3.46 -4.71
CA ARG A 147 3.44 -3.03 -3.84
C ARG A 147 2.14 -3.72 -4.19
N HIS A 148 1.85 -3.89 -5.48
CA HIS A 148 0.67 -4.63 -5.93
C HIS A 148 0.72 -6.07 -5.44
N GLN A 149 1.85 -6.75 -5.61
CA GLN A 149 2.01 -8.14 -5.21
C GLN A 149 1.86 -8.32 -3.69
N GLN A 150 2.44 -7.43 -2.87
CA GLN A 150 2.24 -7.50 -1.43
C GLN A 150 0.79 -7.29 -1.00
N ARG A 151 0.01 -6.46 -1.72
CA ARG A 151 -1.43 -6.31 -1.45
C ARG A 151 -2.19 -7.58 -1.81
N VAL A 152 -1.86 -8.19 -2.95
CA VAL A 152 -2.50 -9.43 -3.41
C VAL A 152 -2.18 -10.59 -2.47
N LEU A 153 -0.93 -10.74 -2.02
CA LEU A 153 -0.55 -11.76 -1.04
C LEU A 153 -1.27 -11.58 0.30
N ARG A 154 -1.35 -10.34 0.81
CA ARG A 154 -2.13 -10.02 2.03
C ARG A 154 -3.61 -10.36 1.87
N TYR A 155 -4.19 -10.03 0.72
CA TYR A 155 -5.57 -10.39 0.38
C TYR A 155 -5.79 -11.91 0.38
N PHE A 156 -4.90 -12.68 -0.25
CA PHE A 156 -5.03 -14.14 -0.28
C PHE A 156 -4.81 -14.78 1.09
N ARG A 157 -3.85 -14.28 1.87
CA ARG A 157 -3.62 -14.71 3.26
C ARG A 157 -4.87 -14.47 4.11
N PHE A 158 -5.49 -13.30 3.98
CA PHE A 158 -6.73 -12.96 4.66
C PHE A 158 -7.91 -13.84 4.22
N ARG A 159 -8.04 -14.13 2.92
CA ARG A 159 -9.11 -14.99 2.39
C ARG A 159 -9.05 -16.42 2.93
N ARG A 160 -7.87 -16.91 3.31
CA ARG A 160 -7.67 -18.20 3.97
C ARG A 160 -7.86 -18.16 5.49
N SER A 161 -8.02 -16.97 6.08
CA SER A 161 -8.27 -16.84 7.52
C SER A 161 -9.66 -17.37 7.91
N PRO A 162 -9.77 -18.17 8.97
CA PRO A 162 -11.06 -18.63 9.49
C PRO A 162 -11.93 -17.47 10.02
N GLU A 163 -11.34 -16.32 10.35
CA GLU A 163 -12.06 -15.16 10.89
C GLU A 163 -12.72 -14.27 9.83
N LYS A 164 -12.56 -14.59 8.54
CA LYS A 164 -13.09 -13.77 7.44
C LYS A 164 -14.59 -13.53 7.55
N GLU A 165 -15.36 -14.55 7.93
CA GLU A 165 -16.83 -14.45 8.02
C GLU A 165 -17.24 -13.65 9.26
N LYS A 166 -16.53 -13.80 10.38
CA LYS A 166 -16.74 -12.97 11.59
C LYS A 166 -16.50 -11.49 11.28
N LEU A 167 -15.47 -11.17 10.50
CA LEU A 167 -15.17 -9.79 10.09
C LEU A 167 -16.17 -9.23 9.08
N ARG A 168 -16.68 -10.05 8.16
CA ARG A 168 -17.78 -9.67 7.26
C ARG A 168 -19.06 -9.36 8.02
N ALA A 169 -19.41 -10.22 8.98
CA ALA A 169 -20.58 -10.03 9.84
C ALA A 169 -20.46 -8.76 10.69
N ARG A 170 -19.31 -8.53 11.35
CA ARG A 170 -19.03 -7.29 12.09
C ARG A 170 -19.15 -6.05 11.22
N ARG A 171 -18.62 -6.11 10.00
CA ARG A 171 -18.74 -5.02 9.02
C ARG A 171 -20.21 -4.77 8.66
N GLN A 172 -20.98 -5.80 8.34
CA GLN A 172 -22.41 -5.66 8.03
C GLN A 172 -23.19 -5.06 9.20
N ALA A 173 -22.97 -5.55 10.41
CA ALA A 173 -23.60 -5.02 11.62
C ALA A 173 -23.33 -3.51 11.83
N ILE A 174 -22.09 -3.06 11.62
CA ILE A 174 -21.74 -1.63 11.70
C ILE A 174 -22.53 -0.83 10.64
N TRP A 175 -22.63 -1.33 9.41
CA TRP A 175 -23.35 -0.63 8.35
C TRP A 175 -24.87 -0.64 8.53
N GLU A 176 -25.45 -1.75 8.98
CA GLU A 176 -26.88 -1.86 9.29
C GLU A 176 -27.25 -0.95 10.46
N LYS A 177 -26.45 -0.93 11.53
CA LYS A 177 -26.65 -0.01 12.66
C LYS A 177 -26.59 1.45 12.19
N THR A 178 -25.66 1.77 11.30
CA THR A 178 -25.58 3.11 10.68
C THR A 178 -26.81 3.42 9.82
N ALA A 179 -27.33 2.46 9.07
CA ALA A 179 -28.49 2.63 8.17
C ALA A 179 -29.83 2.73 8.93
N ASN A 180 -30.06 1.87 9.92
CA ASN A 180 -31.29 1.87 10.74
C ASN A 180 -31.41 3.18 11.54
N LEU A 181 -30.28 3.74 11.98
CA LEU A 181 -30.26 5.04 12.65
C LEU A 181 -30.48 6.22 11.68
N LEU A 182 -30.25 6.06 10.38
CA LEU A 182 -30.68 7.03 9.38
C LEU A 182 -32.20 7.00 9.19
N ALA A 183 -32.79 5.80 9.14
CA ALA A 183 -34.23 5.65 8.97
C ALA A 183 -35.01 6.28 10.14
N LYS A 184 -34.54 6.11 11.38
CA LYS A 184 -35.15 6.69 12.59
C LYS A 184 -35.09 8.23 12.68
N LYS A 185 -34.30 8.89 11.82
CA LYS A 185 -34.22 10.36 11.73
C LYS A 185 -35.23 10.95 10.74
N ILE A 186 -35.76 10.14 9.81
CA ILE A 186 -36.66 10.57 8.74
C ILE A 186 -38.14 10.30 9.10
N SER A 187 -38.39 9.45 10.10
CA SER A 187 -39.68 9.28 10.78
C SER A 187 -39.84 10.26 11.93
#